data_AF-A0A9E1VPU0-F1
#
_entry.id   AF-A0A9E1VPU0-F1
#
_cell.length_a   1.000
_cell.length_b   1.000
_cell.length_c   1.000
_cell.angle_alpha   90.00
_cell.angle_beta   90.00
_cell.angle_gamma   90.00
#
_symmetry.space_group_name_H-M   'P 1'
#
loop_
_entity.id
_entity.type
_entity.pdbx_description
1 polymer ?
#
loop_
_entity_poly.entity_id
_entity_poly.type
_entity_poly.pdbx_seq_one_letter_code
_entity_poly.pdbx_strand_id
1 'polypeptide(L)'
;NYIHVRDVSRVFQHALNNHDSMKGEIFNVGLSDANVSKKELCETIQKQLPEFIFIDEQIGKDPDQRDYIVSNEKIESTGFKTEFSLDRGIGELIKGYSMIKNTRYGNV
;
A
#
# COMPACT_ATOMS: atom_id res chain seq x y z
N ASN A 1 1.57 -4.80 5.51
CA ASN A 1 0.93 -5.13 4.21
C ASN A 1 0.27 -3.88 3.65
N TYR A 2 0.39 -3.65 2.34
CA TYR A 2 -0.09 -2.47 1.62
C TYR A 2 -0.75 -2.90 0.32
N ILE A 3 -1.61 -2.05 -0.25
CA ILE A 3 -2.22 -2.30 -1.56
C ILE A 3 -2.50 -0.97 -2.27
N HIS A 4 -2.24 -0.93 -3.56
CA HIS A 4 -2.57 0.23 -4.37
C HIS A 4 -4.07 0.26 -4.68
N VAL A 5 -4.71 1.44 -4.65
CA VAL A 5 -6.16 1.59 -4.89
C VAL A 5 -6.60 1.07 -6.27
N ARG A 6 -5.73 1.16 -7.29
CA ARG A 6 -6.01 0.57 -8.60
C ARG A 6 -5.99 -0.96 -8.57
N ASP A 7 -5.14 -1.57 -7.76
CA ASP A 7 -5.14 -3.03 -7.58
C ASP A 7 -6.38 -3.50 -6.82
N VAL A 8 -6.91 -2.69 -5.89
CA VAL A 8 -8.23 -2.95 -5.27
C VAL A 8 -9.35 -2.94 -6.32
N SER A 9 -9.32 -2.01 -7.26
CA SER A 9 -10.30 -1.99 -8.36
C SER A 9 -10.11 -3.18 -9.32
N ARG A 10 -8.86 -3.61 -9.56
CA ARG A 10 -8.54 -4.78 -10.40
C ARG A 10 -9.00 -6.08 -9.73
N VAL A 11 -8.87 -6.23 -8.42
CA VAL A 11 -9.32 -7.46 -7.74
C VAL A 11 -10.85 -7.59 -7.76
N PHE A 12 -11.60 -6.49 -7.70
CA PHE A 12 -13.04 -6.54 -7.90
C PHE A 12 -13.41 -7.00 -9.31
N GLN A 13 -12.75 -6.47 -10.34
CA GLN A 13 -12.95 -6.94 -11.72
C GLN A 13 -12.57 -8.42 -11.88
N HIS A 14 -11.48 -8.86 -11.25
CA HIS A 14 -11.06 -10.26 -11.24
C HIS A 14 -12.11 -11.16 -10.60
N ALA A 15 -12.67 -10.76 -9.46
CA ALA A 15 -13.72 -11.51 -8.77
C ALA A 15 -15.04 -11.57 -9.57
N LEU A 16 -15.39 -10.50 -10.28
CA LEU A 16 -16.55 -10.50 -11.17
C LEU A 16 -16.35 -11.46 -12.36
N ASN A 17 -15.17 -11.46 -12.96
CA ASN A 17 -14.84 -12.34 -14.08
C ASN A 17 -14.68 -13.81 -13.68
N ASN A 18 -14.38 -14.09 -12.41
CA ASN A 18 -14.19 -15.43 -11.85
C ASN A 18 -15.26 -15.76 -10.78
N HIS A 19 -16.47 -15.23 -10.95
CA HIS A 19 -17.50 -15.30 -9.90
C HIS A 19 -17.78 -16.72 -9.42
N ASP A 20 -17.94 -17.68 -10.34
CA ASP A 20 -18.31 -19.04 -9.97
C ASP A 20 -17.29 -19.76 -9.10
N SER A 21 -15.99 -19.47 -9.29
CA SER A 21 -14.90 -20.06 -8.50
C SER A 21 -14.58 -19.28 -7.23
N MET A 22 -14.97 -18.00 -7.16
CA MET A 22 -14.66 -17.12 -6.03
C MET A 22 -15.85 -16.84 -5.10
N LYS A 23 -17.09 -17.19 -5.49
CA LYS A 23 -18.28 -16.92 -4.66
C LYS A 23 -18.24 -17.67 -3.33
N GLY A 24 -18.70 -17.02 -2.27
CA GLY A 24 -18.78 -17.61 -0.93
C GLY A 24 -17.46 -17.64 -0.17
N GLU A 25 -16.36 -17.21 -0.79
CA GLU A 25 -15.03 -17.25 -0.21
C GLU A 25 -14.53 -15.86 0.22
N ILE A 26 -13.68 -15.83 1.24
CA ILE A 26 -12.99 -14.62 1.71
C ILE A 26 -11.54 -14.65 1.21
N PHE A 27 -11.06 -13.50 0.72
CA PHE A 27 -9.72 -13.33 0.17
C PHE A 27 -9.00 -12.13 0.80
N ASN A 28 -7.81 -12.37 1.33
CA ASN A 28 -6.89 -11.28 1.67
C ASN A 28 -6.26 -10.73 0.40
N VAL A 29 -6.14 -9.41 0.30
CA VAL A 29 -5.55 -8.75 -0.87
C VAL A 29 -4.50 -7.76 -0.39
N GLY A 30 -3.30 -7.90 -0.92
CA GLY A 30 -2.16 -7.09 -0.54
C GLY A 30 -0.97 -7.33 -1.45
N LEU A 31 0.09 -6.57 -1.19
CA LEU A 31 1.39 -6.75 -1.82
C LEU A 31 2.19 -7.77 -1.03
N SER A 32 2.23 -9.02 -1.50
CA SER A 32 3.02 -10.08 -0.87
C SER A 32 4.51 -9.77 -0.86
N ASP A 33 4.99 -9.06 -1.89
CA ASP A 33 6.38 -8.58 -1.99
C ASP A 33 6.69 -7.39 -1.06
N ALA A 34 5.67 -6.79 -0.42
CA ALA A 34 5.80 -5.61 0.44
C ALA A 34 5.23 -5.85 1.85
N ASN A 35 5.63 -6.95 2.48
CA ASN A 35 5.44 -7.19 3.91
C ASN A 35 6.49 -6.44 4.74
N VAL A 36 6.47 -5.11 4.64
CA VAL A 36 7.44 -4.24 5.30
C VAL A 36 6.87 -3.61 6.58
N SER A 37 7.72 -3.47 7.59
CA SER A 37 7.48 -2.69 8.80
C SER A 37 7.33 -1.20 8.50
N LYS A 38 6.85 -0.42 9.48
CA LYS A 38 6.75 1.04 9.34
C LYS A 38 8.11 1.69 9.09
N LYS A 39 9.15 1.19 9.74
CA LYS A 39 10.52 1.66 9.56
C LYS A 39 11.02 1.41 8.14
N GLU A 40 10.85 0.19 7.63
CA GLU A 40 11.25 -0.17 6.25
C GLU A 40 10.44 0.63 5.20
N LEU A 41 9.17 0.94 5.47
CA LEU A 41 8.39 1.86 4.63
C LEU A 41 9.04 3.25 4.60
N CYS A 42 9.39 3.81 5.76
CA CYS A 42 10.06 5.11 5.85
C CYS A 42 11.41 5.12 5.10
N GLU A 43 12.21 4.05 5.25
CA GLU A 43 13.46 3.87 4.52
C GLU A 43 13.23 3.78 3.00
N THR A 44 12.16 3.13 2.55
CA THR A 44 11.76 3.06 1.14
C THR A 44 11.36 4.44 0.59
N ILE A 45 10.63 5.23 1.39
CA ILE A 45 10.30 6.62 1.04
C ILE A 45 11.59 7.46 0.94
N GLN A 46 12.51 7.32 1.89
CA GLN A 46 13.76 8.08 1.93
C GLN A 46 14.66 7.82 0.71
N LYS A 47 14.63 6.61 0.14
CA LYS A 47 15.34 6.31 -1.13
C LYS A 47 14.87 7.18 -2.31
N GLN A 48 13.60 7.58 -2.32
CA GLN A 48 13.03 8.42 -3.38
C GLN A 48 12.99 9.91 -2.98
N LEU A 49 12.99 10.21 -1.68
CA LEU A 49 13.00 11.56 -1.13
C LEU A 49 14.13 11.70 -0.08
N PRO A 50 15.37 11.98 -0.48
CA PRO A 50 16.53 11.95 0.43
C PRO A 50 16.46 12.94 1.59
N GLU A 51 15.71 14.04 1.44
CA GLU A 51 15.50 15.03 2.49
C GLU A 51 14.43 14.62 3.51
N PHE A 52 13.76 13.47 3.31
CA PHE A 52 12.82 12.93 4.28
C PHE A 52 13.56 12.44 5.52
N ILE A 53 13.29 13.08 6.65
CA ILE A 53 13.81 12.71 7.97
C ILE A 53 12.66 12.15 8.80
N PHE A 54 12.86 10.97 9.39
CA PHE A 54 11.91 10.35 10.31
C PHE A 54 12.64 9.94 11.60
N ILE A 55 11.92 10.02 12.72
CA ILE A 55 12.46 9.72 14.05
C ILE A 55 11.75 8.48 14.59
N ASP A 56 12.52 7.53 15.12
CA ASP A 56 12.02 6.33 15.79
C ASP A 56 11.88 6.62 17.30
N GLU A 57 10.65 6.81 17.76
CA GLU A 57 10.32 7.14 19.15
C GLU A 57 9.87 5.87 19.90
N GLN A 58 10.64 5.45 20.91
CA GLN A 58 10.37 4.21 21.65
C GLN A 58 9.33 4.35 22.77
N ILE A 59 8.96 5.58 23.12
CA ILE A 59 8.10 5.87 24.29
C ILE A 59 6.61 5.91 23.90
N GLY A 60 6.31 6.14 22.62
CA GLY A 60 4.94 6.15 22.10
C GLY A 60 4.44 4.75 21.76
N LYS A 61 3.23 4.39 22.22
CA LYS A 61 2.55 3.16 21.82
C LYS A 61 1.58 3.45 20.69
N ASP A 62 1.78 2.79 19.56
CA ASP A 62 0.84 2.83 18.45
C ASP A 62 -0.51 2.23 18.88
N PRO A 63 -1.64 2.95 18.78
CA PRO A 63 -2.95 2.33 19.02
C PRO A 63 -3.21 1.14 18.08
N ASP A 64 -2.54 1.13 16.92
CA ASP A 64 -2.54 0.03 15.98
C ASP A 64 -1.40 -0.96 16.28
N GLN A 65 -1.74 -2.07 16.92
CA GLN A 65 -0.79 -3.11 17.33
C GLN A 65 -0.70 -4.25 16.30
N ARG A 66 -1.03 -4.00 15.02
CA ARG A 66 -0.97 -5.02 13.97
C ARG A 66 0.49 -5.38 13.66
N ASP A 67 0.93 -6.52 14.18
CA ASP A 67 2.24 -7.10 13.90
C ASP A 67 2.13 -8.57 13.50
N TYR A 68 1.58 -8.81 12.31
CA TYR A 68 1.48 -10.13 11.71
C TYR A 68 1.55 -10.05 10.19
N ILE A 69 2.06 -11.12 9.58
CA ILE A 69 2.10 -11.29 8.12
C ILE A 69 0.78 -11.88 7.67
N VAL A 70 0.13 -11.23 6.71
CA VAL A 70 -1.11 -11.71 6.08
C VAL A 70 -0.75 -12.44 4.80
N SER A 71 -1.13 -13.72 4.69
CA SER A 71 -0.98 -14.47 3.45
C SER A 71 -2.05 -14.05 2.43
N ASN A 72 -1.58 -13.75 1.21
CA ASN A 72 -2.42 -13.46 0.04
C ASN A 72 -2.40 -14.64 -0.97
N GLU A 73 -1.81 -15.78 -0.62
CA GLU A 73 -1.67 -16.95 -1.52
C GLU A 73 -3.02 -17.41 -2.09
N LYS A 74 -4.09 -17.31 -1.29
CA LYS A 74 -5.43 -17.69 -1.72
C LYS A 74 -5.90 -16.88 -2.93
N ILE A 75 -5.69 -15.55 -2.96
CA ILE A 75 -6.08 -14.74 -4.12
C ILE A 75 -5.12 -14.94 -5.29
N GLU A 76 -3.82 -15.10 -5.01
CA GLU A 76 -2.80 -15.34 -6.04
C GLU A 76 -3.01 -16.67 -6.78
N SER A 77 -3.47 -17.71 -6.08
CA SER A 77 -3.82 -19.00 -6.68
C SER A 77 -4.99 -18.94 -7.66
N THR A 78 -5.82 -17.89 -7.60
CA THR A 78 -6.86 -17.62 -8.61
C THR A 78 -6.30 -16.96 -9.88
N GLY A 79 -4.98 -16.69 -9.92
CA GLY A 79 -4.30 -16.01 -11.03
C GLY A 79 -4.22 -14.48 -10.89
N PHE A 80 -4.79 -13.91 -9.83
CA PHE A 80 -4.67 -12.47 -9.59
C PHE A 80 -3.24 -12.09 -9.23
N LYS A 81 -2.74 -11.00 -9.81
CA LYS A 81 -1.44 -10.41 -9.49
C LYS A 81 -1.56 -8.90 -9.40
N THR A 82 -0.96 -8.32 -8.36
CA THR A 82 -0.82 -6.87 -8.23
C THR A 82 0.05 -6.31 -9.35
N GLU A 83 -0.24 -5.09 -9.78
CA GLU A 83 0.49 -4.43 -10.87
C GLU A 83 1.26 -3.20 -10.37
N PHE A 84 0.91 -2.68 -9.20
CA PHE A 84 1.50 -1.48 -8.64
C PHE A 84 2.34 -1.84 -7.42
N SER A 85 3.67 -1.73 -7.55
CA SER A 85 4.59 -1.90 -6.43
C SER A 85 4.49 -0.74 -5.44
N LEU A 86 5.03 -0.96 -4.24
CA LEU A 86 5.15 0.08 -3.21
C LEU A 86 5.94 1.29 -3.74
N ASP A 87 7.08 1.06 -4.40
CA ASP A 87 7.91 2.12 -4.99
C ASP A 87 7.15 2.95 -6.01
N ARG A 88 6.37 2.31 -6.88
CA ARG A 88 5.55 3.00 -7.88
C ARG A 88 4.50 3.87 -7.21
N GLY A 89 3.84 3.34 -6.18
CA GLY A 89 2.86 4.09 -5.37
C GLY A 89 3.48 5.32 -4.70
N ILE A 90 4.66 5.19 -4.11
CA ILE A 90 5.41 6.31 -3.50
C ILE A 90 5.72 7.39 -4.54
N GLY A 91 6.24 7.01 -5.72
CA GLY A 91 6.53 7.95 -6.80
C GLY A 91 5.28 8.67 -7.33
N GLU A 92 4.15 7.97 -7.47
CA GLU A 92 2.87 8.57 -7.86
C GLU A 92 2.40 9.62 -6.82
N LEU A 93 2.56 9.34 -5.53
CA LEU A 93 2.21 10.27 -4.45
C LEU A 93 3.12 11.51 -4.41
N ILE A 94 4.45 11.35 -4.53
CA ILE A 94 5.39 12.47 -4.58
C ILE A 94 5.02 13.44 -5.71
N LYS A 95 4.75 12.89 -6.90
CA LYS A 95 4.30 13.67 -8.06
C LYS A 95 2.96 14.36 -7.77
N GLY A 96 1.99 13.65 -7.20
CA GLY A 96 0.68 14.19 -6.86
C GLY A 96 0.76 15.38 -5.90
N TYR A 97 1.48 15.23 -4.79
CA TYR A 97 1.63 16.29 -3.79
C TYR A 97 2.44 17.49 -4.29
N SER A 98 3.36 17.29 -5.23
CA SER A 98 4.09 18.41 -5.87
C SER A 98 3.17 19.27 -6.76
N MET A 99 2.08 18.69 -7.27
CA MET A 99 1.12 19.39 -8.13
C MET A 99 -0.06 20.00 -7.35
N ILE A 100 -0.47 19.37 -6.26
CA ILE A 100 -1.59 19.80 -5.43
C ILE A 100 -1.13 20.93 -4.50
N LYS A 101 -1.59 22.16 -4.76
CA LYS A 101 -1.43 23.27 -3.81
C LYS A 101 -2.48 23.14 -2.70
N ASN A 102 -2.07 22.67 -1.54
CA ASN A 102 -2.96 22.50 -0.38
C ASN A 102 -2.88 23.66 0.63
N THR A 103 -2.34 24.81 0.23
CA THR A 103 -2.25 26.00 1.09
C THR A 103 -3.56 26.79 1.04
N ARG A 104 -4.37 26.66 2.10
CA ARG A 104 -5.62 27.44 2.27
C ARG A 104 -5.35 28.91 2.62
N TYR A 105 -4.21 29.18 3.26
CA TYR A 105 -3.70 30.51 3.53
C TYR A 105 -2.21 30.51 3.16
N GLY A 106 -1.88 31.16 2.07
CA GLY A 106 -0.51 31.40 1.66
C GLY A 106 -0.42 32.86 1.23
N ASN A 107 0.67 33.52 1.59
CA ASN A 107 0.96 34.85 1.05
C ASN A 107 1.35 34.64 -0.42
N VAL A 108 0.37 34.82 -1.30
CA VAL A 108 0.65 35.19 -2.70
C VAL A 108 0.77 36.70 -2.74
#